data_AF-A0A7V5Q9U7-F1
#
_entry.id   AF-A0A7V5Q9U7-F1
#
_cell.length_a   1.000
_cell.length_b   1.000
_cell.length_c   1.000
_cell.angle_alpha   90.00
_cell.angle_beta   90.00
_cell.angle_gamma   90.00
#
_symmetry.space_group_name_H-M   'P 1'
#
loop_
_entity.id
_entity.type
_entity.pdbx_description
1 polymer ?
#
loop_
_entity_poly.entity_id
_entity_poly.type
_entity_poly.pdbx_seq_one_letter_code
_entity_poly.pdbx_strand_id
1 'polypeptide(L)'
;FGGKEGKDAQKNFAFETGSTQVLFLQDILSELAPKGTCAIVLDEGLLFRTNESAFVETKRKLVDECDLWAIVSLPGGVFSTAGAGVKTNLLFFTKGKKTEKIWYYDLTHVKVGKKTPMTLAHFGFAPDGSVLDDKQLPANLTADWRENDETKEQPFPSYASVLKNRGKPEGESRYSWTVDFAARRAKAREEMQPLLDEAAEIKATVVELKEQLKRLKKEKAGKEAIAALNAEIKEKNKAARDLESKAADIDAAVFDLKAVNPNTVAKVDTRTPQEIIANIEVQGRIVSESLGRLSSLLGQA
;
A
#
# COMPACT_ATOMS: atom_id res chain seq x y z
N PHE A 1 -8.69 8.08 -12.34
CA PHE A 1 -7.72 7.02 -11.99
C PHE A 1 -7.65 5.99 -13.10
N GLY A 2 -6.49 5.41 -13.39
CA GLY A 2 -6.35 4.35 -14.39
C GLY A 2 -6.31 4.78 -15.86
N GLY A 3 -6.03 6.06 -16.13
CA GLY A 3 -5.75 6.55 -17.49
C GLY A 3 -4.44 5.99 -18.05
N LYS A 4 -4.30 6.00 -19.38
CA LYS A 4 -3.05 5.67 -20.06
C LYS A 4 -2.60 6.74 -21.04
N GLU A 5 -1.33 7.14 -20.95
CA GLU A 5 -0.72 8.09 -21.88
C GLU A 5 -0.04 7.40 -23.07
N GLY A 6 -0.05 8.08 -24.22
CA GLY A 6 0.62 7.63 -25.44
C GLY A 6 2.15 7.65 -25.31
N LYS A 7 2.83 6.80 -26.09
CA LYS A 7 4.28 6.57 -25.99
C LYS A 7 5.14 7.83 -26.08
N ASP A 8 4.72 8.83 -26.85
CA ASP A 8 5.50 10.06 -27.01
C ASP A 8 5.48 10.93 -25.75
N ALA A 9 4.36 10.96 -25.01
CA ALA A 9 4.28 11.68 -23.74
C ALA A 9 5.16 11.03 -22.66
N GLN A 10 5.28 9.70 -22.68
CA GLN A 10 6.03 8.94 -21.67
C GLN A 10 7.52 9.31 -21.65
N LYS A 11 8.10 9.63 -22.81
CA LYS A 11 9.52 10.00 -22.98
C LYS A 11 9.93 11.27 -22.25
N ASN A 12 8.96 12.10 -21.83
CA ASN A 12 9.22 13.33 -21.09
C ASN A 12 9.48 13.06 -19.59
N PHE A 13 9.34 11.82 -19.13
CA PHE A 13 9.45 11.45 -17.73
C PHE A 13 10.66 10.56 -17.47
N ALA A 14 11.24 10.66 -16.27
CA ALA A 14 12.42 9.89 -15.88
C ALA A 14 12.15 8.38 -15.89
N PHE A 15 10.93 7.98 -15.56
CA PHE A 15 10.49 6.60 -15.55
C PHE A 15 9.29 6.44 -16.50
N GLU A 16 9.58 6.03 -17.73
CA GLU A 16 8.56 5.84 -18.77
C GLU A 16 7.49 4.84 -18.32
N THR A 17 6.23 5.23 -18.40
CA THR A 17 5.09 4.35 -18.16
C THR A 17 3.84 4.90 -18.81
N GLY A 18 2.93 4.04 -19.24
CA GLY A 18 1.61 4.49 -19.65
C GLY A 18 0.76 5.02 -18.49
N SER A 19 1.10 4.72 -17.24
CA SER A 19 0.23 5.01 -16.09
C SER A 19 0.17 6.51 -15.75
N THR A 20 -0.94 7.18 -16.10
CA THR A 20 -1.09 8.64 -15.89
C THR A 20 -0.84 9.06 -14.43
N GLN A 21 -1.26 8.25 -13.45
CA GLN A 21 -1.05 8.56 -12.02
C GLN A 21 0.43 8.54 -11.60
N VAL A 22 1.24 7.67 -12.21
CA VAL A 22 2.69 7.59 -11.94
C VAL A 22 3.38 8.78 -12.60
N LEU A 23 3.01 9.10 -13.83
CA LEU A 23 3.53 10.28 -14.55
C LEU A 23 3.19 11.57 -13.80
N PHE A 24 1.97 11.71 -13.29
CA PHE A 24 1.54 12.90 -12.55
C PHE A 24 2.32 13.08 -11.23
N LEU A 25 2.64 11.98 -10.52
CA LEU A 25 3.50 12.06 -9.35
C LEU A 25 4.93 12.46 -9.73
N GLN A 26 5.48 11.93 -10.82
CA GLN A 26 6.79 12.34 -11.33
C GLN A 26 6.84 13.84 -11.68
N ASP A 27 5.78 14.36 -12.30
CA ASP A 27 5.63 15.79 -12.63
C ASP A 27 5.65 16.66 -11.37
N ILE A 28 4.81 16.33 -10.38
CA ILE A 28 4.76 17.04 -9.11
C ILE A 28 6.11 17.02 -8.40
N LEU A 29 6.79 15.86 -8.34
CA LEU A 29 8.10 15.78 -7.71
C LEU A 29 9.14 16.68 -8.40
N SER A 30 9.02 16.86 -9.72
CA SER A 30 9.93 17.70 -10.51
C SER A 30 9.64 19.19 -10.28
N GLU A 31 8.36 19.58 -10.30
CA GLU A 31 7.89 20.97 -10.17
C GLU A 31 7.88 21.49 -8.72
N LEU A 32 7.78 20.60 -7.72
CA LEU A 32 7.71 21.01 -6.32
C LEU A 32 9.00 21.75 -5.92
N ALA A 33 8.83 22.98 -5.42
CA ALA A 33 9.95 23.81 -4.98
C ALA A 33 10.67 23.19 -3.77
N PRO A 34 11.96 23.53 -3.52
CA PRO A 34 12.63 23.13 -2.29
C PRO A 34 11.83 23.55 -1.05
N LYS A 35 11.64 22.64 -0.09
CA LYS A 35 10.79 22.83 1.11
C LYS A 35 9.29 23.01 0.81
N GLY A 36 8.86 22.87 -0.44
CA GLY A 36 7.45 22.86 -0.81
C GLY A 36 6.75 21.62 -0.24
N THR A 37 5.49 21.78 0.14
CA THR A 37 4.63 20.70 0.65
C THR A 37 3.51 20.41 -0.35
N CYS A 38 3.26 19.13 -0.60
CA CYS A 38 2.18 18.66 -1.45
C CYS A 38 1.24 17.77 -0.64
N ALA A 39 -0.05 17.88 -0.95
CA ALA A 39 -1.08 16.92 -0.56
C ALA A 39 -1.76 16.43 -1.84
N ILE A 40 -1.82 15.11 -2.04
CA ILE A 40 -2.36 14.53 -3.27
C ILE A 40 -3.25 13.32 -2.98
N VAL A 41 -4.32 13.18 -3.77
CA VAL A 41 -5.18 11.99 -3.79
C VAL A 41 -4.67 11.02 -4.83
N LEU A 42 -4.32 9.79 -4.42
CA LEU A 42 -3.86 8.73 -5.32
C LEU A 42 -4.65 7.44 -5.06
N ASP A 43 -4.80 6.61 -6.09
CA ASP A 43 -5.37 5.27 -5.91
C ASP A 43 -4.43 4.39 -5.07
N GLU A 44 -5.00 3.39 -4.40
CA GLU A 44 -4.23 2.42 -3.63
C GLU A 44 -3.25 1.61 -4.49
N GLY A 45 -3.55 1.43 -5.78
CA GLY A 45 -2.69 0.73 -6.74
C GLY A 45 -1.29 1.34 -6.86
N LEU A 46 -1.17 2.66 -6.75
CA LEU A 46 0.13 3.32 -6.72
C LEU A 46 0.98 2.87 -5.52
N LEU A 47 0.37 2.70 -4.35
CA LEU A 47 1.10 2.40 -3.11
C LEU A 47 1.75 1.01 -3.15
N PHE A 48 1.02 -0.02 -3.58
CA PHE A 48 1.47 -1.41 -3.44
C PHE A 48 2.12 -2.03 -4.67
N ARG A 49 1.92 -1.48 -5.88
CA ARG A 49 2.49 -2.11 -7.08
C ARG A 49 4.01 -2.04 -7.07
N THR A 50 4.65 -3.20 -7.14
CA THR A 50 6.11 -3.38 -7.19
C THR A 50 6.57 -4.20 -8.40
N ASN A 51 5.62 -4.66 -9.22
CA ASN A 51 5.87 -5.48 -10.41
C ASN A 51 6.24 -4.67 -11.66
N GLU A 52 6.17 -3.35 -11.61
CA GLU A 52 6.50 -2.43 -12.70
C GLU A 52 7.55 -1.42 -12.21
N SER A 53 8.68 -1.32 -12.90
CA SER A 53 9.83 -0.49 -12.47
C SER A 53 9.44 0.97 -12.26
N ALA A 54 8.62 1.55 -13.13
CA ALA A 54 8.21 2.96 -13.00
C ALA A 54 7.45 3.24 -11.70
N PHE A 55 6.67 2.27 -11.17
CA PHE A 55 6.00 2.43 -9.88
C PHE A 55 7.02 2.41 -8.73
N VAL A 56 7.96 1.46 -8.75
CA VAL A 56 8.99 1.33 -7.73
C VAL A 56 9.89 2.57 -7.72
N GLU A 57 10.40 2.96 -8.87
CA GLU A 57 11.36 4.07 -8.99
C GLU A 57 10.72 5.44 -8.70
N THR A 58 9.45 5.65 -9.08
CA THR A 58 8.73 6.87 -8.69
C THR A 58 8.52 6.93 -7.17
N LYS A 59 8.18 5.80 -6.53
CA LYS A 59 8.05 5.73 -5.06
C LYS A 59 9.40 5.90 -4.37
N ARG A 60 10.47 5.32 -4.91
CA ARG A 60 11.85 5.53 -4.44
C ARG A 60 12.20 7.00 -4.47
N LYS A 61 11.99 7.67 -5.62
CA LYS A 61 12.21 9.11 -5.77
C LYS A 61 11.41 9.92 -4.75
N LEU A 62 10.12 9.61 -4.56
CA LEU A 62 9.28 10.26 -3.56
C LEU A 62 9.88 10.17 -2.15
N VAL A 63 10.25 8.97 -1.70
CA VAL A 63 10.73 8.78 -0.31
C VAL A 63 12.20 9.15 -0.11
N ASP A 64 12.98 9.26 -1.19
CA ASP A 64 14.38 9.68 -1.15
C ASP A 64 14.53 11.20 -1.21
N GLU A 65 13.68 11.90 -1.97
CA GLU A 65 13.75 13.36 -2.15
C GLU A 65 12.77 14.13 -1.26
N CYS A 66 11.70 13.47 -0.78
CA CYS A 66 10.69 14.08 0.07
C CYS A 66 10.50 13.34 1.39
N ASP A 67 10.11 14.10 2.41
CA ASP A 67 9.64 13.60 3.68
C ASP A 67 8.15 13.31 3.53
N LEU A 68 7.80 12.05 3.23
CA LEU A 68 6.43 11.54 3.18
C LEU A 68 5.96 11.27 4.61
N TRP A 69 5.49 12.33 5.26
CA TRP A 69 5.22 12.30 6.69
C TRP A 69 3.81 11.76 7.04
N ALA A 70 2.87 11.70 6.10
CA ALA A 70 1.59 11.04 6.34
C ALA A 70 0.94 10.39 5.11
N ILE A 71 0.26 9.26 5.34
CA ILE A 71 -0.66 8.62 4.40
C ILE A 71 -2.00 8.38 5.09
N VAL A 72 -3.09 8.88 4.51
CA VAL A 72 -4.46 8.65 5.03
C VAL A 72 -5.20 7.72 4.07
N SER A 73 -5.58 6.54 4.52
CA SER A 73 -6.38 5.60 3.75
C SER A 73 -7.86 5.98 3.81
N LEU A 74 -8.43 6.30 2.65
CA LEU A 74 -9.82 6.69 2.54
C LEU A 74 -10.74 5.45 2.44
N PRO A 75 -12.00 5.57 2.89
CA PRO A 75 -12.98 4.50 2.73
C PRO A 75 -13.30 4.21 1.27
N GLY A 76 -13.72 2.97 1.01
CA GLY A 76 -14.21 2.57 -0.30
C GLY A 76 -15.44 3.39 -0.69
N GLY A 77 -15.50 3.83 -1.94
CA GLY A 77 -16.67 4.54 -2.48
C GLY A 77 -16.70 6.05 -2.25
N VAL A 78 -15.68 6.66 -1.64
CA VAL A 78 -15.57 8.13 -1.50
C VAL A 78 -15.76 8.84 -2.84
N PHE A 79 -15.16 8.31 -3.91
CA PHE A 79 -15.25 8.87 -5.27
C PHE A 79 -16.18 8.09 -6.20
N SER A 80 -17.02 7.20 -5.67
CA SER A 80 -17.92 6.36 -6.48
C SER A 80 -18.87 7.19 -7.34
N THR A 81 -19.39 8.29 -6.80
CA THR A 81 -20.27 9.23 -7.53
C THR A 81 -19.52 10.04 -8.59
N ALA A 82 -18.19 10.09 -8.53
CA ALA A 82 -17.33 10.70 -9.54
C ALA A 82 -16.78 9.66 -10.55
N GLY A 83 -17.37 8.45 -10.59
CA GLY A 83 -16.97 7.39 -11.51
C GLY A 83 -15.71 6.62 -11.09
N ALA A 84 -15.23 6.79 -9.85
CA ALA A 84 -14.06 6.10 -9.33
C ALA A 84 -14.44 5.15 -8.18
N GLY A 85 -14.49 3.85 -8.49
CA GLY A 85 -14.76 2.80 -7.50
C GLY A 85 -13.52 2.30 -6.74
N VAL A 86 -12.32 2.75 -7.14
CA VAL A 86 -11.06 2.32 -6.52
C VAL A 86 -10.87 2.94 -5.14
N LYS A 87 -10.24 2.20 -4.22
CA LYS A 87 -9.78 2.76 -2.95
C LYS A 87 -8.70 3.80 -3.22
N THR A 88 -8.75 4.89 -2.48
CA THR A 88 -7.85 6.04 -2.64
C THR A 88 -7.20 6.39 -1.30
N ASN A 89 -6.10 7.13 -1.37
CA ASN A 89 -5.32 7.57 -0.23
C ASN A 89 -4.93 9.04 -0.42
N LEU A 90 -4.78 9.75 0.69
CA LEU A 90 -4.16 11.07 0.73
C LEU A 90 -2.69 10.89 1.11
N LEU A 91 -1.78 11.43 0.32
CA LEU A 91 -0.35 11.45 0.63
C LEU A 91 0.06 12.88 0.93
N PHE A 92 0.82 13.07 1.99
CA PHE A 92 1.34 14.37 2.40
C PHE A 92 2.85 14.31 2.50
N PHE A 93 3.54 15.14 1.72
CA PHE A 93 5.00 15.13 1.69
C PHE A 93 5.60 16.50 1.49
N THR A 94 6.82 16.69 2.00
CA THR A 94 7.60 17.94 1.88
C THR A 94 8.95 17.67 1.23
N LYS A 95 9.30 18.42 0.18
CA LYS A 95 10.55 18.21 -0.55
C LYS A 95 11.78 18.69 0.22
N GLY A 96 12.87 17.94 0.11
CA GLY A 96 14.20 18.35 0.60
C GLY A 96 14.71 17.56 1.80
N LYS A 97 13.99 16.51 2.23
CA LYS A 97 14.45 15.58 3.26
C LYS A 97 14.07 14.17 2.85
N LYS A 98 14.88 13.20 3.24
CA LYS A 98 14.57 11.78 3.02
C LYS A 98 13.51 11.34 4.03
N THR A 99 12.53 10.54 3.60
CA THR A 99 11.53 9.97 4.50
C THR A 99 12.18 9.04 5.51
N GLU A 100 11.96 9.29 6.80
CA GLU A 100 12.41 8.41 7.89
C GLU A 100 11.26 7.64 8.51
N LYS A 101 10.13 8.31 8.75
CA LYS A 101 8.93 7.73 9.35
C LYS A 101 7.71 8.17 8.57
N ILE A 102 6.75 7.25 8.41
CA ILE A 102 5.47 7.53 7.75
C ILE A 102 4.37 7.27 8.76
N TRP A 103 3.57 8.29 9.07
CA TRP A 103 2.39 8.14 9.91
C TRP A 103 1.17 7.80 9.05
N TYR A 104 0.47 6.74 9.41
CA TYR A 104 -0.73 6.27 8.73
C TYR A 104 -1.96 6.63 9.54
N TYR A 105 -3.04 7.01 8.86
CA TYR A 105 -4.37 7.14 9.45
C TYR A 105 -5.39 6.40 8.59
N ASP A 106 -6.20 5.54 9.20
CA ASP A 106 -7.09 4.62 8.52
C ASP A 106 -8.57 4.99 8.75
N LEU A 107 -9.24 5.39 7.67
CA LEU A 107 -10.67 5.67 7.63
C LEU A 107 -11.45 4.58 6.89
N THR A 108 -10.84 3.43 6.61
CA THR A 108 -11.46 2.40 5.75
C THR A 108 -12.67 1.72 6.38
N HIS A 109 -12.84 1.79 7.70
CA HIS A 109 -14.01 1.28 8.41
C HIS A 109 -15.27 2.13 8.20
N VAL A 110 -15.12 3.39 7.78
CA VAL A 110 -16.24 4.32 7.60
C VAL A 110 -17.03 3.96 6.34
N LYS A 111 -18.34 3.83 6.47
CA LYS A 111 -19.24 3.60 5.33
C LYS A 111 -19.68 4.93 4.72
N VAL A 112 -19.30 5.14 3.45
CA VAL A 112 -19.66 6.34 2.68
C VAL A 112 -20.46 5.98 1.42
N GLY A 113 -21.25 6.93 0.92
CA GLY A 113 -22.02 6.78 -0.31
C GLY A 113 -22.84 8.03 -0.64
N LYS A 114 -23.72 7.95 -1.65
CA LYS A 114 -24.51 9.11 -2.10
C LYS A 114 -25.35 9.76 -1.00
N LYS A 115 -25.89 8.96 -0.07
CA LYS A 115 -26.69 9.45 1.07
C LYS A 115 -25.84 9.82 2.30
N THR A 116 -24.61 9.33 2.37
CA THR A 116 -23.67 9.53 3.48
C THR A 116 -22.30 9.93 2.92
N PRO A 117 -22.17 11.15 2.36
CA PRO A 117 -20.92 11.58 1.75
C PRO A 117 -19.82 11.78 2.79
N MET A 118 -18.57 11.67 2.34
CA MET A 118 -17.41 12.04 3.15
C MET A 118 -17.39 13.55 3.38
N THR A 119 -17.06 14.00 4.58
CA THR A 119 -17.02 15.42 4.98
C THR A 119 -15.81 15.70 5.87
N LEU A 120 -15.47 16.98 6.08
CA LEU A 120 -14.39 17.38 7.00
C LEU A 120 -14.59 16.85 8.43
N ALA A 121 -15.84 16.71 8.87
CA ALA A 121 -16.16 16.16 10.18
C ALA A 121 -15.69 14.71 10.37
N HIS A 122 -15.58 13.93 9.28
CA HIS A 122 -15.01 12.57 9.34
C HIS A 122 -13.51 12.57 9.66
N PHE A 123 -12.81 13.67 9.39
CA PHE A 123 -11.43 13.89 9.78
C PHE A 123 -11.33 14.60 11.14
N GLY A 124 -12.44 14.99 11.77
CA GLY A 124 -12.47 15.74 13.02
C GLY A 124 -12.31 17.25 12.85
N PHE A 125 -12.50 17.79 11.64
CA PHE A 125 -12.45 19.24 11.39
C PHE A 125 -13.83 19.85 11.17
N ALA A 126 -14.03 21.03 11.73
CA ALA A 126 -15.14 21.91 11.38
C ALA A 126 -14.85 22.64 10.05
N PRO A 127 -15.86 23.26 9.40
CA PRO A 127 -15.66 23.98 8.14
C PRO A 127 -14.66 25.15 8.21
N ASP A 128 -14.44 25.71 9.39
CA ASP A 128 -13.44 26.77 9.63
C ASP A 128 -12.02 26.22 9.94
N GLY A 129 -11.86 24.89 9.93
CA GLY A 129 -10.61 24.21 10.24
C GLY A 129 -10.35 23.98 11.73
N SER A 130 -11.27 24.35 12.62
CA SER A 130 -11.15 24.02 14.04
C SER A 130 -11.28 22.51 14.26
N VAL A 131 -10.70 22.01 15.36
CA VAL A 131 -10.89 20.62 15.78
C VAL A 131 -12.28 20.50 16.40
N LEU A 132 -13.03 19.48 16.00
CA LEU A 132 -14.36 19.18 16.55
C LEU A 132 -14.28 18.44 17.88
N ASP A 133 -15.25 18.70 18.75
CA ASP A 133 -15.52 17.85 19.91
C ASP A 133 -16.10 16.50 19.48
N ASP A 134 -15.86 15.46 20.28
CA ASP A 134 -16.36 14.10 20.05
C ASP A 134 -17.86 14.03 19.79
N LYS A 135 -18.65 14.88 20.45
CA LYS A 135 -20.11 14.93 20.31
C LYS A 135 -20.55 15.39 18.92
N GLN A 136 -19.69 16.09 18.19
CA GLN A 136 -19.94 16.62 16.85
C GLN A 136 -19.42 15.69 15.75
N LEU A 137 -18.70 14.63 16.12
CA LEU A 137 -18.20 13.65 15.15
C LEU A 137 -19.34 12.82 14.54
N PRO A 138 -19.25 12.45 13.25
CA PRO A 138 -20.25 11.60 12.61
C PRO A 138 -20.42 10.24 13.30
N ALA A 139 -21.65 9.80 13.50
CA ALA A 139 -21.93 8.53 14.20
C ALA A 139 -21.32 7.31 13.48
N ASN A 140 -21.29 7.31 12.14
CA ASN A 140 -20.68 6.26 11.33
C ASN A 140 -19.14 6.23 11.41
N LEU A 141 -18.50 7.27 11.96
CA LEU A 141 -17.06 7.28 12.27
C LEU A 141 -16.79 6.62 13.63
N THR A 142 -17.62 6.92 14.62
CA THR A 142 -17.36 6.59 16.03
C THR A 142 -18.12 5.36 16.54
N ALA A 143 -19.05 4.78 15.77
CA ALA A 143 -19.94 3.70 16.22
C ALA A 143 -19.18 2.55 16.90
N ASP A 144 -18.22 1.93 16.19
CA ASP A 144 -17.41 0.82 16.69
C ASP A 144 -16.57 1.18 17.93
N TRP A 145 -16.19 2.45 18.08
CA TRP A 145 -15.41 2.93 19.22
C TRP A 145 -16.28 3.09 20.47
N ARG A 146 -17.53 3.52 20.29
CA ARG A 146 -18.49 3.74 21.38
C ARG A 146 -19.19 2.47 21.84
N GLU A 147 -19.22 1.43 21.01
CA GLU A 147 -19.79 0.12 21.36
C GLU A 147 -18.82 -0.76 22.18
N ASN A 148 -17.52 -0.46 22.18
CA ASN A 148 -16.52 -1.26 22.90
C ASN A 148 -16.36 -0.76 24.34
N ASP A 149 -16.53 -1.66 25.31
CA ASP A 149 -16.45 -1.37 26.75
C ASP A 149 -15.12 -0.77 27.21
N GLU A 150 -14.02 -1.08 26.53
CA GLU A 150 -12.68 -0.55 26.85
C GLU A 150 -12.48 0.88 26.34
N THR A 151 -13.14 1.24 25.25
CA THR A 151 -12.91 2.52 24.54
C THR A 151 -14.07 3.51 24.65
N LYS A 152 -15.26 3.08 25.07
CA LYS A 152 -16.48 3.92 25.09
C LYS A 152 -16.38 5.18 25.93
N GLU A 153 -15.55 5.18 26.97
CA GLU A 153 -15.30 6.34 27.85
C GLU A 153 -14.11 7.19 27.39
N GLN A 154 -13.34 6.72 26.42
CA GLN A 154 -12.16 7.40 25.90
C GLN A 154 -12.53 8.33 24.73
N PRO A 155 -11.83 9.48 24.60
CA PRO A 155 -12.04 10.35 23.46
C PRO A 155 -11.70 9.63 22.14
N PHE A 156 -12.49 9.87 21.10
CA PHE A 156 -12.27 9.28 19.79
C PHE A 156 -10.99 9.89 19.17
N PRO A 157 -10.02 9.06 18.74
CA PRO A 157 -8.78 9.55 18.13
C PRO A 157 -9.02 9.95 16.66
N SER A 158 -9.76 11.03 16.44
CA SER A 158 -9.99 11.62 15.12
C SER A 158 -8.68 12.10 14.50
N TYR A 159 -8.57 12.08 13.17
CA TYR A 159 -7.37 12.54 12.47
C TYR A 159 -6.90 13.91 12.98
N ALA A 160 -7.83 14.87 13.12
CA ALA A 160 -7.56 16.22 13.60
C ALA A 160 -6.98 16.25 15.03
N SER A 161 -7.47 15.40 15.94
CA SER A 161 -7.00 15.40 17.33
C SER A 161 -5.59 14.81 17.46
N VAL A 162 -5.28 13.76 16.70
CA VAL A 162 -3.97 13.09 16.79
C VAL A 162 -2.90 13.65 15.85
N LEU A 163 -3.26 14.46 14.83
CA LEU A 163 -2.33 14.97 13.82
C LEU A 163 -1.11 15.73 14.40
N LYS A 164 -1.31 16.48 15.48
CA LYS A 164 -0.21 17.23 16.15
C LYS A 164 0.83 16.30 16.80
N ASN A 165 0.42 15.07 17.12
CA ASN A 165 1.25 14.04 17.75
C ASN A 165 1.68 12.95 16.76
N ARG A 166 1.49 13.15 15.44
CA ARG A 166 1.94 12.18 14.43
C ARG A 166 3.40 11.79 14.62
N GLY A 167 3.70 10.50 14.48
CA GLY A 167 5.06 9.99 14.68
C GLY A 167 5.51 9.87 16.14
N LYS A 168 4.64 10.19 17.11
CA LYS A 168 4.89 10.05 18.55
C LYS A 168 3.88 9.07 19.16
N PRO A 169 4.21 8.42 20.30
CA PRO A 169 3.31 7.49 20.98
C PRO A 169 1.91 8.04 21.24
N GLU A 170 1.78 9.34 21.52
CA GLU A 170 0.49 10.00 21.81
C GLU A 170 -0.39 10.19 20.56
N GLY A 171 0.15 9.97 19.37
CA GLY A 171 -0.58 10.01 18.09
C GLY A 171 -0.89 8.63 17.52
N GLU A 172 -0.51 7.57 18.21
CA GLU A 172 -0.81 6.19 17.85
C GLU A 172 -2.17 5.77 18.43
N SER A 173 -2.95 5.00 17.66
CA SER A 173 -4.29 4.56 18.05
C SER A 173 -4.73 3.34 17.26
N ARG A 174 -5.96 2.87 17.50
CA ARG A 174 -6.61 1.86 16.64
C ARG A 174 -6.66 2.25 15.16
N TYR A 175 -6.70 3.54 14.86
CA TYR A 175 -6.83 4.07 13.50
C TYR A 175 -5.56 4.74 13.00
N SER A 176 -4.51 4.85 13.82
CA SER A 176 -3.29 5.54 13.43
C SER A 176 -2.04 4.83 13.93
N TRP A 177 -1.05 4.70 13.07
CA TRP A 177 0.22 4.09 13.46
C TRP A 177 1.39 4.64 12.66
N THR A 178 2.60 4.56 13.21
CA THR A 178 3.82 5.01 12.54
C THR A 178 4.66 3.83 12.07
N VAL A 179 5.08 3.87 10.81
CA VAL A 179 6.10 2.96 10.26
C VAL A 179 7.46 3.65 10.30
N ASP A 180 8.44 2.99 10.90
CA ASP A 180 9.86 3.37 10.77
C ASP A 180 10.39 2.90 9.40
N PHE A 181 10.36 3.81 8.44
CA PHE A 181 10.76 3.54 7.06
C PHE A 181 12.29 3.48 6.92
N ALA A 182 13.03 4.21 7.76
CA ALA A 182 14.48 4.11 7.83
C ALA A 182 14.92 2.71 8.31
N ALA A 183 14.32 2.20 9.38
CA ALA A 183 14.56 0.85 9.88
C ALA A 183 14.17 -0.22 8.84
N ARG A 184 13.02 -0.03 8.15
CA ARG A 184 12.61 -0.92 7.04
C ARG A 184 13.68 -1.01 5.94
N ARG A 185 14.24 0.13 5.51
CA ARG A 185 15.32 0.17 4.52
C ARG A 185 16.61 -0.49 5.03
N ALA A 186 16.97 -0.25 6.29
CA ALA A 186 18.16 -0.83 6.89
C ALA A 186 18.05 -2.36 6.92
N LYS A 187 16.92 -2.89 7.39
CA LYS A 187 16.62 -4.33 7.41
C LYS A 187 16.70 -4.95 6.01
N ALA A 188 16.08 -4.32 5.00
CA ALA A 188 16.13 -4.83 3.64
C ALA A 188 17.56 -4.87 3.08
N ARG A 189 18.41 -3.90 3.41
CA ARG A 189 19.83 -3.92 3.02
C ARG A 189 20.59 -5.08 3.67
N GLU A 190 20.35 -5.33 4.94
CA GLU A 190 20.95 -6.46 5.67
C GLU A 190 20.52 -7.81 5.06
N GLU A 191 19.24 -7.95 4.68
CA GLU A 191 18.71 -9.15 4.02
C GLU A 191 19.24 -9.35 2.59
N MET A 192 19.46 -8.26 1.85
CA MET A 192 20.02 -8.31 0.50
C MET A 192 21.52 -8.61 0.46
N GLN A 193 22.28 -8.12 1.45
CA GLN A 193 23.74 -8.19 1.45
C GLN A 193 24.29 -9.61 1.17
N PRO A 194 23.86 -10.69 1.87
CA PRO A 194 24.38 -12.03 1.61
C PRO A 194 24.05 -12.54 0.20
N LEU A 195 22.90 -12.15 -0.36
CA LEU A 195 22.51 -12.54 -1.73
C LEU A 195 23.41 -11.86 -2.77
N LEU A 196 23.72 -10.58 -2.54
CA LEU A 196 24.58 -9.79 -3.42
C LEU A 196 26.05 -10.25 -3.34
N ASP A 197 26.53 -10.57 -2.14
CA ASP A 197 27.88 -11.08 -1.92
C ASP A 197 28.07 -12.44 -2.61
N GLU A 198 27.13 -13.38 -2.41
CA GLU A 198 27.16 -14.68 -3.09
C GLU A 198 27.07 -14.53 -4.62
N ALA A 199 26.21 -13.64 -5.13
CA ALA A 199 26.13 -13.35 -6.55
C ALA A 199 27.45 -12.78 -7.11
N ALA A 200 28.13 -11.91 -6.36
CA ALA A 200 29.41 -11.33 -6.73
C ALA A 200 30.52 -12.38 -6.78
N GLU A 201 30.57 -13.30 -5.80
CA GLU A 201 31.52 -14.43 -5.77
C GLU A 201 31.31 -15.37 -6.97
N ILE A 202 30.06 -15.72 -7.27
CA ILE A 202 29.73 -16.54 -8.44
C ILE A 202 30.15 -15.83 -9.73
N LYS A 203 29.94 -14.51 -9.84
CA LYS A 203 30.39 -13.73 -11.00
C LYS A 203 31.90 -13.68 -11.14
N ALA A 204 32.64 -13.57 -10.03
CA ALA A 204 34.10 -13.65 -10.03
C ALA A 204 34.57 -15.02 -10.57
N THR A 205 33.96 -16.10 -10.09
CA THR A 205 34.21 -17.47 -10.60
C THR A 205 33.91 -17.57 -12.10
N VAL A 206 32.82 -16.97 -12.58
CA VAL A 206 32.48 -16.95 -14.01
C VAL A 206 33.56 -16.25 -14.84
N VAL A 207 34.17 -15.17 -14.33
CA VAL A 207 35.26 -14.48 -15.03
C VAL A 207 36.48 -15.41 -15.17
N GLU A 208 36.84 -16.14 -14.12
CA GLU A 208 37.93 -17.12 -14.15
C GLU A 208 37.65 -18.24 -15.15
N LEU A 209 36.44 -18.82 -15.13
CA LEU A 209 36.03 -19.87 -16.08
C LEU A 209 36.04 -19.35 -17.52
N LYS A 210 35.68 -18.08 -17.77
CA LYS A 210 35.76 -17.47 -19.11
C LYS A 210 37.21 -17.34 -19.59
N GLU A 211 38.16 -17.01 -18.70
CA GLU A 211 39.58 -16.98 -19.03
C GLU A 211 40.12 -18.40 -19.30
N GLN A 212 39.72 -19.41 -18.52
CA GLN A 212 40.04 -20.81 -18.79
C GLN A 212 39.49 -21.26 -20.15
N LEU A 213 38.24 -20.89 -20.46
CA LEU A 213 37.60 -21.19 -21.74
C LEU A 213 38.37 -20.58 -22.91
N LYS A 214 38.87 -19.35 -22.75
CA LYS A 214 39.69 -18.67 -23.74
C LYS A 214 41.02 -19.41 -23.98
N ARG A 215 41.66 -19.91 -22.91
CA ARG A 215 42.88 -20.74 -23.01
C ARG A 215 42.62 -22.06 -23.73
N LEU A 216 41.59 -22.81 -23.33
CA LEU A 216 41.21 -24.07 -23.99
C LEU A 216 40.90 -23.91 -25.49
N LYS A 217 40.23 -22.81 -25.86
CA LYS A 217 39.98 -22.48 -27.27
C LYS A 217 41.28 -22.18 -28.04
N LYS A 218 42.25 -21.49 -27.41
CA LYS A 218 43.56 -21.20 -28.00
C LYS A 218 44.39 -22.47 -28.18
N GLU A 219 44.33 -23.39 -27.23
CA GLU A 219 45.04 -24.68 -27.23
C GLU A 219 44.37 -25.75 -28.12
N LYS A 220 43.24 -25.43 -28.76
CA LYS A 220 42.44 -26.37 -29.57
C LYS A 220 42.03 -27.62 -28.79
N ALA A 221 41.69 -27.44 -27.51
CA ALA A 221 41.20 -28.52 -26.65
C ALA A 221 39.94 -29.18 -27.22
N GLY A 222 39.66 -30.41 -26.77
CA GLY A 222 38.53 -31.21 -27.23
C GLY A 222 37.19 -30.48 -27.11
N LYS A 223 36.31 -30.68 -28.09
CA LYS A 223 34.97 -30.05 -28.13
C LYS A 223 34.17 -30.31 -26.84
N GLU A 224 34.34 -31.48 -26.23
CA GLU A 224 33.69 -31.86 -24.99
C GLU A 224 34.12 -31.00 -23.79
N ALA A 225 35.42 -30.73 -23.64
CA ALA A 225 35.94 -29.87 -22.56
C ALA A 225 35.45 -28.43 -22.70
N ILE A 226 35.42 -27.91 -23.93
CA ILE A 226 34.87 -26.59 -24.24
C ILE A 226 33.36 -26.55 -23.95
N ALA A 227 32.62 -27.60 -24.30
CA ALA A 227 31.17 -27.68 -24.06
C ALA A 227 30.85 -27.74 -22.56
N ALA A 228 31.59 -28.56 -21.79
CA ALA A 228 31.43 -28.67 -20.35
C ALA A 228 31.65 -27.32 -19.64
N LEU A 229 32.72 -26.61 -19.99
CA LEU A 229 33.02 -25.32 -19.37
C LEU A 229 32.02 -24.22 -19.75
N ASN A 230 31.50 -24.23 -20.98
CA ASN A 230 30.39 -23.34 -21.36
C ASN A 230 29.12 -23.65 -20.57
N ALA A 231 28.80 -24.92 -20.34
CA ALA A 231 27.64 -25.33 -19.54
C ALA A 231 27.78 -24.85 -18.09
N GLU A 232 28.97 -25.01 -17.49
CA GLU A 232 29.25 -24.52 -16.14
C GLU A 232 29.12 -23.00 -16.03
N ILE A 233 29.70 -22.25 -16.99
CA ILE A 233 29.56 -20.79 -17.06
C ILE A 233 28.08 -20.39 -17.15
N LYS A 234 27.28 -21.09 -17.95
CA LYS A 234 25.85 -20.81 -18.10
C LYS A 234 25.09 -21.04 -16.79
N GLU A 235 25.32 -22.17 -16.13
CA GLU A 235 24.67 -22.50 -14.85
C GLU A 235 25.05 -21.49 -13.76
N LYS A 236 26.34 -21.14 -13.62
CA LYS A 236 26.77 -20.13 -12.65
C LYS A 236 26.21 -18.74 -12.96
N ASN A 237 26.15 -18.32 -14.23
CA ASN A 237 25.50 -17.06 -14.58
C ASN A 237 24.01 -17.05 -14.24
N LYS A 238 23.32 -18.18 -14.41
CA LYS A 238 21.92 -18.32 -14.00
C LYS A 238 21.79 -18.18 -12.49
N ALA A 239 22.59 -18.91 -11.72
CA ALA A 239 22.57 -18.83 -10.25
C ALA A 239 22.81 -17.40 -9.73
N ALA A 240 23.80 -16.68 -10.28
CA ALA A 240 24.05 -15.28 -9.91
C ALA A 240 22.86 -14.37 -10.24
N ARG A 241 22.23 -14.53 -11.41
CA ARG A 241 21.03 -13.75 -11.78
C ARG A 241 19.84 -14.05 -10.88
N ASP A 242 19.65 -15.31 -10.48
CA ASP A 242 18.56 -15.70 -9.59
C ASP A 242 18.73 -15.07 -8.20
N LEU A 243 19.96 -14.98 -7.68
CA LEU A 243 20.28 -14.27 -6.43
C LEU A 243 20.05 -12.76 -6.55
N GLU A 244 20.49 -12.14 -7.65
CA GLU A 244 20.25 -10.71 -7.90
C GLU A 244 18.76 -10.40 -8.04
N SER A 245 17.98 -11.29 -8.66
CA SER A 245 16.53 -11.14 -8.75
C SER A 245 15.88 -11.17 -7.36
N LYS A 246 16.30 -12.09 -6.48
CA LYS A 246 15.80 -12.14 -5.10
C LYS A 246 16.14 -10.86 -4.34
N ALA A 247 17.36 -10.33 -4.50
CA ALA A 247 17.73 -9.07 -3.90
C ALA A 247 16.88 -7.91 -4.44
N ALA A 248 16.65 -7.85 -5.75
CA ALA A 248 15.78 -6.85 -6.37
C ALA A 248 14.34 -6.93 -5.88
N ASP A 249 13.80 -8.13 -5.63
CA ASP A 249 12.46 -8.32 -5.08
C ASP A 249 12.37 -7.78 -3.64
N ILE A 250 13.40 -8.00 -2.82
CA ILE A 250 13.50 -7.43 -1.46
C ILE A 250 13.53 -5.90 -1.53
N ASP A 251 14.36 -5.33 -2.40
CA ASP A 251 14.44 -3.88 -2.60
C ASP A 251 13.11 -3.30 -3.07
N ALA A 252 12.46 -3.90 -4.07
CA ALA A 252 11.17 -3.45 -4.57
C ALA A 252 10.08 -3.47 -3.49
N ALA A 253 10.08 -4.50 -2.63
CA ALA A 253 9.12 -4.64 -1.53
C ALA A 253 9.24 -3.53 -0.46
N VAL A 254 10.42 -2.93 -0.28
CA VAL A 254 10.59 -1.76 0.61
C VAL A 254 9.67 -0.62 0.21
N PHE A 255 9.49 -0.43 -1.10
CA PHE A 255 8.67 0.63 -1.67
C PHE A 255 7.20 0.22 -1.80
N ASP A 256 6.75 -0.88 -1.20
CA ASP A 256 5.34 -1.04 -0.89
C ASP A 256 4.96 -0.08 0.25
N LEU A 257 4.32 1.02 -0.14
CA LEU A 257 3.89 2.08 0.79
C LEU A 257 2.51 1.78 1.40
N LYS A 258 1.85 0.68 1.02
CA LYS A 258 0.61 0.24 1.65
C LYS A 258 0.95 -0.43 2.98
N ALA A 259 0.66 0.26 4.08
CA ALA A 259 0.75 -0.35 5.40
C ALA A 259 -0.57 -0.99 5.78
N VAL A 260 -0.52 -2.25 6.24
CA VAL A 260 -1.64 -2.89 6.92
C VAL A 260 -1.74 -2.31 8.32
N ASN A 261 -2.95 -1.93 8.75
CA ASN A 261 -3.18 -1.44 10.10
C ASN A 261 -2.91 -2.56 11.12
N PRO A 262 -1.85 -2.47 11.95
CA PRO A 262 -1.50 -3.51 12.92
C PRO A 262 -2.50 -3.58 14.07
N ASN A 263 -3.31 -2.54 14.27
CA ASN A 263 -4.28 -2.41 15.35
C ASN A 263 -5.70 -2.79 14.90
N THR A 264 -5.82 -3.49 13.76
CA THR A 264 -7.11 -3.95 13.24
C THR A 264 -7.77 -4.93 14.21
N VAL A 265 -8.94 -4.56 14.73
CA VAL A 265 -9.75 -5.45 15.56
C VAL A 265 -10.54 -6.39 14.65
N ALA A 266 -10.19 -7.67 14.65
CA ALA A 266 -10.93 -8.70 13.92
C ALA A 266 -12.30 -8.92 14.56
N LYS A 267 -13.37 -8.58 13.86
CA LYS A 267 -14.73 -9.03 14.22
C LYS A 267 -14.87 -10.48 13.75
N VAL A 268 -14.51 -11.42 14.62
CA VAL A 268 -14.71 -12.86 14.38
C VAL A 268 -16.13 -13.21 14.76
N ASP A 269 -16.85 -13.87 13.87
CA ASP A 269 -18.15 -14.45 14.21
C ASP A 269 -17.91 -15.64 15.14
N THR A 270 -18.26 -15.47 16.42
CA THR A 270 -18.10 -16.50 17.45
C THR A 270 -19.31 -17.42 17.56
N ARG A 271 -20.32 -17.26 16.69
CA ARG A 271 -21.51 -18.12 16.70
C ARG A 271 -21.12 -19.55 16.35
N THR A 272 -21.61 -20.48 17.14
CA THR A 272 -21.51 -21.92 16.89
C THR A 272 -22.31 -22.31 15.63
N PRO A 273 -21.97 -23.43 14.96
CA PRO A 273 -22.77 -23.95 13.86
C PRO A 273 -24.25 -24.14 14.24
N GLN A 274 -24.54 -24.52 15.49
CA GLN A 274 -25.90 -24.68 16.01
C GLN A 274 -26.64 -23.34 16.11
N GLU A 275 -25.99 -22.29 16.61
CA GLU A 275 -26.57 -20.94 16.67
C GLU A 275 -26.81 -20.36 15.27
N ILE A 276 -25.93 -20.67 14.31
CA ILE A 276 -26.12 -20.29 12.90
C ILE A 276 -27.35 -21.00 12.31
N ILE A 277 -27.47 -22.32 12.53
CA ILE A 277 -28.63 -23.10 12.06
C ILE A 277 -29.93 -22.57 12.69
N ALA A 278 -29.94 -22.33 14.00
CA ALA A 278 -31.10 -21.78 14.69
C ALA A 278 -31.49 -20.40 14.13
N ASN A 279 -30.51 -19.54 13.81
CA ASN A 279 -30.77 -18.25 13.17
C ASN A 279 -31.38 -18.42 11.77
N ILE A 280 -30.87 -19.36 10.97
CA ILE A 280 -31.42 -19.69 9.64
C ILE A 280 -32.88 -20.14 9.76
N GLU A 281 -33.21 -20.99 10.73
CA GLU A 281 -34.59 -21.44 10.95
C GLU A 281 -35.52 -20.29 11.35
N VAL A 282 -35.05 -19.39 12.23
CA VAL A 282 -35.83 -18.20 12.63
C VAL A 282 -36.08 -17.28 11.42
N GLN A 283 -35.06 -16.99 10.63
CA GLN A 283 -35.22 -16.18 9.41
C GLN A 283 -36.12 -16.88 8.40
N GLY A 284 -36.03 -18.21 8.28
CA GLY A 284 -36.92 -19.02 7.45
C GLY A 284 -38.39 -18.85 7.84
N ARG A 285 -38.71 -18.89 9.14
CA ARG A 285 -40.09 -18.62 9.62
C ARG A 285 -40.56 -17.21 9.28
N ILE A 286 -39.71 -16.21 9.48
CA ILE A 286 -40.04 -14.81 9.15
C ILE A 286 -40.35 -14.66 7.66
N VAL A 287 -39.56 -15.29 6.79
CA VAL A 287 -39.79 -15.31 5.34
C VAL A 287 -41.11 -16.00 5.01
N SER A 288 -41.38 -17.18 5.57
CA SER A 288 -42.64 -17.91 5.36
C SER A 288 -43.86 -17.11 5.81
N GLU A 289 -43.81 -16.47 6.98
CA GLU A 289 -44.89 -15.61 7.47
C GLU A 289 -45.11 -14.40 6.56
N SER A 290 -44.02 -13.77 6.11
CA SER A 290 -44.07 -12.62 5.21
C SER A 290 -44.68 -12.99 3.85
N LEU A 291 -44.31 -14.15 3.31
CA LEU A 291 -44.89 -14.69 2.07
C LEU A 291 -46.38 -15.03 2.25
N GLY A 292 -46.77 -15.63 3.37
CA GLY A 292 -48.18 -15.91 3.67
C GLY A 292 -49.03 -14.64 3.73
N ARG A 293 -48.52 -13.58 4.37
CA ARG A 293 -49.17 -12.26 4.38
C ARG A 293 -49.30 -11.69 2.97
N LEU A 294 -48.25 -11.77 2.17
CA LEU A 294 -48.26 -11.28 0.78
C LEU A 294 -49.29 -12.05 -0.08
N SER A 295 -49.33 -13.37 0.02
CA SER A 295 -50.32 -14.19 -0.68
C SER A 295 -51.75 -13.86 -0.26
N SER A 296 -52.00 -13.61 1.03
CA SER A 296 -53.32 -13.17 1.51
C SER A 296 -53.73 -11.80 0.96
N LEU A 297 -52.78 -10.88 0.79
CA LEU A 297 -53.05 -9.56 0.20
C LEU A 297 -53.34 -9.65 -1.30
N LEU A 298 -52.61 -10.52 -2.02
CA LEU A 298 -52.82 -10.75 -3.46
C LEU A 298 -54.11 -11.55 -3.75
N GLY A 299 -54.53 -12.45 -2.86
CA GLY A 299 -55.78 -13.20 -2.99
C GLY A 299 -57.04 -12.43 -2.58
N GLN A 300 -56.90 -11.19 -2.10
CA GLN A 300 -58.00 -10.27 -1.77
C GLN A 300 -58.18 -9.17 -2.84
N ALA A 301 -57.42 -9.22 -3.94
CA ALA A 301 -57.57 -8.39 -5.14
C ALA A 301 -58.25 -9.18 -6.27
#